data_AF-A0AAN9MZ25-F1
#
_entry.id   AF-A0AAN9MZ25-F1
#
_cell.length_a   1.000
_cell.length_b   1.000
_cell.length_c   1.000
_cell.angle_alpha   90.00
_cell.angle_beta   90.00
_cell.angle_gamma   90.00
#
_symmetry.space_group_name_H-M   'P 1'
#
loop_
_entity.id
_entity.type
_entity.pdbx_description
1 polymer ?
#
loop_
_entity_poly.entity_id
_entity_poly.type
_entity_poly.pdbx_seq_one_letter_code
_entity_poly.pdbx_strand_id
1 'polypeptide(L)'
;MGTRTHIRVCVIKIRICIIDKVIEAAKPVIEAFKHQGASAVGAAGFCWGGRAVTDLGSSGLIHAAVLLHPTSVSVDNIRGVETPTAIIGGELDKAAPPKLLKEFEQVLAAKHGVG
;
A
#
# COMPACT_ATOMS: atom_id res chain seq x y z
N MET A 1 -24.54 4.71 -22.78
CA MET A 1 -24.21 3.41 -22.15
C MET A 1 -23.22 3.67 -21.02
N GLY A 2 -23.69 3.75 -19.77
CA GLY A 2 -22.81 3.86 -18.61
C GLY A 2 -22.25 2.47 -18.29
N THR A 3 -20.95 2.27 -18.42
CA THR A 3 -20.30 1.04 -17.99
C THR A 3 -20.42 0.94 -16.47
N ARG A 4 -21.27 0.03 -15.97
CA ARG A 4 -21.31 -0.31 -14.54
C ARG A 4 -19.97 -0.92 -14.17
N THR A 5 -19.15 -0.15 -13.46
CA THR A 5 -17.93 -0.66 -12.84
C THR A 5 -18.33 -1.59 -11.71
N HIS A 6 -18.41 -2.90 -11.98
CA HIS A 6 -18.66 -3.90 -10.96
C HIS A 6 -17.43 -4.01 -10.07
N ILE A 7 -17.49 -3.44 -8.87
CA ILE A 7 -16.48 -3.70 -7.82
C ILE A 7 -16.67 -5.15 -7.37
N ARG A 8 -15.77 -6.04 -7.81
CA ARG A 8 -15.73 -7.43 -7.35
C ARG A 8 -14.85 -7.51 -6.11
N VAL A 9 -15.47 -7.79 -4.97
CA VAL A 9 -14.74 -8.07 -3.72
C VAL A 9 -14.37 -9.55 -3.72
N CYS A 10 -13.08 -9.86 -3.87
CA CYS A 10 -12.58 -11.23 -3.74
C CYS A 10 -12.02 -11.42 -2.32
N VAL A 11 -12.58 -12.39 -1.58
CA VAL A 11 -12.10 -12.74 -0.23
C VAL A 11 -11.03 -13.80 -0.37
N ILE A 12 -9.79 -13.45 0.00
CA ILE A 12 -8.64 -14.36 -0.06
C ILE A 12 -8.19 -14.67 1.35
N LYS A 13 -7.98 -15.95 1.64
CA LYS A 13 -7.52 -16.43 2.95
C LYS A 13 -6.02 -16.15 3.11
N ILE A 14 -5.69 -15.15 3.91
CA ILE A 14 -4.30 -14.74 4.18
C ILE A 14 -3.75 -15.53 5.37
N ARG A 15 -2.58 -16.16 5.19
CA ARG A 15 -1.72 -16.66 6.28
C ARG A 15 -0.80 -15.53 6.74
N ILE A 16 -0.23 -15.63 7.95
CA ILE A 16 0.85 -14.72 8.40
C ILE A 16 1.89 -14.63 7.29
N CYS A 17 2.04 -13.43 6.72
CA CYS A 17 3.04 -13.16 5.72
C CYS A 17 4.28 -12.67 6.45
N ILE A 18 5.40 -13.36 6.23
CA ILE A 18 6.72 -12.79 6.54
C ILE A 18 6.89 -11.64 5.53
N ILE A 19 7.22 -10.44 6.03
CA ILE A 19 7.27 -9.20 5.23
C ILE A 19 8.09 -9.41 3.94
N ASP A 20 9.23 -10.11 4.03
CA ASP A 20 10.13 -10.40 2.92
C ASP A 20 9.51 -11.26 1.79
N LYS A 21 8.34 -11.87 2.02
CA LYS A 21 7.62 -12.71 1.05
C LYS A 21 6.29 -12.12 0.58
N VAL A 22 6.00 -10.87 0.95
CA VAL A 22 4.74 -10.20 0.60
C VAL A 22 4.54 -10.10 -0.90
N ILE A 23 5.58 -9.71 -1.63
CA ILE A 23 5.51 -9.55 -3.09
C ILE A 23 5.15 -10.89 -3.75
N GLU A 24 5.84 -11.97 -3.39
CA GLU A 24 5.57 -13.31 -3.95
C GLU A 24 4.18 -13.82 -3.57
N ALA A 25 3.71 -13.53 -2.35
CA ALA A 25 2.36 -13.89 -1.91
C ALA A 25 1.27 -13.09 -2.63
N ALA A 26 1.53 -11.82 -2.97
CA ALA A 26 0.56 -10.93 -3.61
C ALA A 26 0.45 -11.15 -5.12
N LYS A 27 1.53 -11.52 -5.82
CA LYS A 27 1.52 -11.77 -7.28
C LYS A 27 0.34 -12.61 -7.79
N PRO A 28 0.08 -13.84 -7.28
CA PRO A 28 -1.01 -14.66 -7.81
C PRO A 28 -2.39 -14.02 -7.59
N VAL A 29 -2.55 -13.24 -6.52
CA VAL A 29 -3.77 -12.49 -6.23
C VAL A 29 -3.97 -11.35 -7.23
N ILE A 30 -2.92 -10.57 -7.47
CA ILE A 30 -2.95 -9.45 -8.42
C ILE A 30 -3.23 -9.95 -9.84
N GLU A 31 -2.58 -11.04 -10.26
CA GLU A 31 -2.83 -11.66 -11.56
C GLU A 31 -4.26 -12.20 -11.67
N ALA A 32 -4.80 -12.81 -10.61
CA ALA A 32 -6.19 -13.24 -10.60
C ALA A 32 -7.18 -12.06 -10.80
N PHE A 33 -6.89 -10.89 -10.22
CA PHE A 33 -7.70 -9.68 -10.46
C PHE A 33 -7.61 -9.19 -11.90
N LYS A 34 -6.40 -9.15 -12.47
CA LYS A 34 -6.20 -8.78 -13.89
C LYS A 34 -6.94 -9.73 -14.83
N HIS A 35 -6.85 -11.05 -14.60
CA HIS A 35 -7.60 -12.06 -15.36
C HIS A 35 -9.12 -11.90 -15.24
N GLN A 36 -9.62 -11.38 -14.12
CA GLN A 36 -11.04 -11.06 -13.93
C GLN A 36 -11.47 -9.74 -14.58
N GLY A 37 -10.56 -9.05 -15.26
CA GLY A 37 -10.82 -7.80 -15.97
C GLY A 37 -10.63 -6.54 -15.14
N ALA A 38 -9.92 -6.61 -14.00
CA ALA A 38 -9.59 -5.41 -13.24
C ALA A 38 -8.63 -4.52 -14.04
N SER A 39 -9.02 -3.26 -14.27
CA SER A 39 -8.19 -2.26 -14.95
C SER A 39 -7.11 -1.66 -14.04
N ALA A 40 -7.28 -1.76 -12.73
CA ALA A 40 -6.34 -1.30 -11.72
C ALA A 40 -6.49 -2.15 -10.44
N VAL A 41 -5.39 -2.28 -9.69
CA VAL A 41 -5.36 -2.99 -8.40
C VAL A 41 -4.69 -2.10 -7.37
N GLY A 42 -5.34 -1.87 -6.24
CA GLY A 42 -4.77 -1.17 -5.09
C GLY A 42 -4.58 -2.10 -3.89
N ALA A 43 -3.76 -1.70 -2.93
CA ALA A 43 -3.57 -2.43 -1.68
C ALA A 43 -3.69 -1.50 -0.46
N ALA A 44 -4.24 -2.04 0.62
CA ALA A 44 -4.34 -1.34 1.91
C ALA A 44 -3.69 -2.19 3.01
N GLY A 45 -2.87 -1.54 3.84
CA GLY A 45 -2.08 -2.19 4.89
C GLY A 45 -2.36 -1.57 6.25
N PHE A 46 -2.64 -2.41 7.25
CA PHE A 46 -2.96 -2.01 8.62
C PHE A 46 -1.86 -2.45 9.58
N CYS A 47 -1.46 -1.61 10.54
CA CYS A 47 -0.43 -1.95 11.52
C CYS A 47 0.87 -2.43 10.81
N TRP A 48 1.35 -3.62 11.16
CA TRP A 48 2.45 -4.32 10.49
C TRP A 48 2.24 -4.55 8.99
N GLY A 49 0.99 -4.67 8.55
CA GLY A 49 0.64 -4.76 7.13
C GLY A 49 0.96 -3.47 6.35
N GLY A 50 1.17 -2.34 7.02
CA GLY A 50 1.63 -1.11 6.40
C GLY A 50 3.00 -1.30 5.73
N ARG A 51 3.92 -2.04 6.37
CA ARG A 51 5.22 -2.35 5.77
C ARG A 51 5.09 -3.21 4.52
N ALA A 52 4.26 -4.26 4.58
CA ALA A 52 3.96 -5.11 3.44
C ALA A 52 3.44 -4.31 2.23
N VAL A 53 2.49 -3.40 2.47
CA VAL A 53 1.93 -2.56 1.38
C VAL A 53 2.90 -1.49 0.90
N THR A 54 3.80 -1.00 1.76
CA THR A 54 4.90 -0.12 1.34
C THR A 54 5.82 -0.84 0.36
N ASP A 55 6.24 -2.08 0.68
CA ASP A 55 7.10 -2.87 -0.20
C ASP A 55 6.37 -3.19 -1.53
N LEU A 56 5.06 -3.47 -1.50
CA LEU A 56 4.25 -3.60 -2.72
C LEU A 56 4.19 -2.31 -3.54
N GLY A 57 4.09 -1.14 -2.88
CA GLY A 57 4.10 0.17 -3.53
C GLY A 57 5.43 0.49 -4.23
N SER A 58 6.52 -0.18 -3.85
CA SER A 58 7.82 -0.10 -4.53
C SER A 58 8.01 -1.14 -5.65
N SER A 59 7.09 -2.09 -5.80
CA SER A 59 7.25 -3.24 -6.72
C SER A 59 6.69 -3.02 -8.13
N GLY A 60 5.92 -1.93 -8.35
CA GLY A 60 5.19 -1.69 -9.59
C GLY A 60 3.98 -2.62 -9.85
N LEU A 61 3.62 -3.48 -8.88
CA LEU A 61 2.52 -4.45 -9.04
C LEU A 61 1.13 -3.86 -8.76
N ILE A 62 1.05 -2.78 -8.00
CA ILE A 62 -0.19 -2.09 -7.62
C ILE A 62 -0.22 -0.69 -8.23
N HIS A 63 -1.41 -0.11 -8.35
CA HIS A 63 -1.62 1.24 -8.88
C HIS A 63 -1.76 2.28 -7.77
N ALA A 64 -2.14 1.86 -6.56
CA ALA A 64 -2.29 2.73 -5.41
C ALA A 64 -2.09 1.96 -4.11
N ALA A 65 -1.53 2.63 -3.11
CA ALA A 65 -1.31 2.10 -1.78
C ALA A 65 -1.99 2.95 -0.71
N VAL A 66 -2.51 2.31 0.34
CA VAL A 66 -3.05 2.99 1.52
C VAL A 66 -2.43 2.36 2.77
N LEU A 67 -1.79 3.18 3.60
CA LEU A 67 -1.20 2.75 4.86
C LEU A 67 -2.04 3.29 6.03
N LEU A 68 -2.57 2.40 6.86
CA LEU A 68 -3.42 2.74 8.00
C LEU A 68 -2.72 2.38 9.30
N HIS A 69 -2.36 3.38 10.09
CA HIS A 69 -1.55 3.29 11.30
C HIS A 69 -0.33 2.34 11.11
N PRO A 70 0.54 2.61 10.12
CA PRO A 70 1.58 1.66 9.75
C PRO A 70 2.59 1.43 10.88
N THR A 71 3.19 0.23 10.92
CA THR A 71 4.31 -0.11 11.81
C THR A 71 5.48 -0.63 10.99
N SER A 72 6.70 -0.44 11.47
CA SER A 72 7.93 -0.96 10.85
C SER A 72 8.21 -0.41 9.45
N VAL A 73 7.74 0.81 9.17
CA VAL A 73 8.01 1.57 7.95
C VAL A 73 9.04 2.65 8.26
N SER A 74 10.11 2.71 7.47
CA SER A 74 11.13 3.76 7.55
C SER A 74 10.96 4.78 6.43
N VAL A 75 11.64 5.91 6.56
CA VAL A 75 11.69 6.94 5.51
C VAL A 75 12.27 6.37 4.21
N ASP A 76 13.27 5.49 4.30
CA ASP A 76 13.85 4.82 3.12
C ASP A 76 12.85 3.90 2.43
N ASN A 77 11.99 3.21 3.18
CA ASN A 77 10.92 2.42 2.57
C ASN A 77 9.98 3.33 1.76
N ILE A 78 9.58 4.48 2.31
CA ILE A 78 8.73 5.45 1.60
C ILE A 78 9.44 6.06 0.39
N ARG A 79 10.75 6.32 0.46
CA ARG A 79 11.54 6.76 -0.70
C ARG A 79 11.52 5.74 -1.84
N GLY A 80 11.41 4.45 -1.54
CA GLY A 80 11.30 3.39 -2.54
C GLY A 80 9.93 3.31 -3.22
N VAL A 81 8.88 3.90 -2.64
CA VAL A 81 7.53 3.82 -3.19
C VAL A 81 7.42 4.62 -4.49
N GLU A 82 6.85 4.01 -5.51
CA GLU A 82 6.64 4.62 -6.84
C GLU A 82 5.16 4.90 -7.11
N THR A 83 4.27 4.29 -6.36
CA THR A 83 2.82 4.39 -6.56
C THR A 83 2.20 5.49 -5.69
N PRO A 84 1.12 6.15 -6.17
CA PRO A 84 0.32 7.04 -5.35
C PRO A 84 -0.05 6.39 -4.02
N THR A 85 0.33 7.03 -2.91
CA THR A 85 0.22 6.46 -1.58
C THR A 85 -0.43 7.43 -0.62
N ALA A 86 -1.49 6.98 0.05
CA ALA A 86 -2.10 7.69 1.17
C ALA A 86 -1.64 7.07 2.49
N ILE A 87 -1.31 7.91 3.48
CA ILE A 87 -0.91 7.48 4.82
C ILE A 87 -1.86 8.10 5.84
N ILE A 88 -2.57 7.25 6.58
CA ILE A 88 -3.48 7.65 7.66
C ILE A 88 -2.86 7.20 8.97
N GLY A 89 -2.26 8.13 9.72
CA GLY A 89 -1.69 7.84 11.03
C GLY A 89 -2.59 8.26 12.19
N GLY A 90 -2.33 7.71 13.37
CA GLY A 90 -3.00 8.08 14.61
C GLY A 90 -2.22 9.13 15.40
N GLU A 91 -2.90 10.09 16.00
CA GLU A 91 -2.28 11.14 16.83
C GLU A 91 -1.46 10.58 17.99
N LEU A 92 -1.91 9.46 18.57
CA LEU A 92 -1.30 8.81 19.73
C LEU A 92 -0.45 7.58 19.34
N ASP A 93 -0.17 7.39 18.05
CA ASP A 93 0.58 6.23 17.57
C ASP A 93 2.07 6.37 17.95
N LYS A 94 2.59 5.40 18.69
CA LYS A 94 4.01 5.36 19.08
C LYS A 94 4.89 4.70 18.02
N ALA A 95 4.32 3.83 17.18
CA ALA A 95 5.04 3.13 16.13
C ALA A 95 5.24 4.03 14.91
N ALA A 96 4.23 4.81 14.53
CA ALA A 96 4.32 5.84 13.52
C ALA A 96 3.90 7.21 14.09
N PRO A 97 4.73 7.84 14.92
CA PRO A 97 4.39 9.11 15.54
C PRO A 97 4.25 10.23 14.50
N PRO A 98 3.49 11.31 14.80
CA PRO A 98 3.23 12.40 13.86
C PRO A 98 4.49 12.99 13.20
N LYS A 99 5.60 13.06 13.94
CA LYS A 99 6.88 13.53 13.40
C LYS A 99 7.36 12.66 12.22
N LEU A 100 7.29 11.34 12.36
CA LEU A 100 7.68 10.41 11.31
C LEU A 100 6.75 10.50 10.10
N LEU A 101 5.44 10.64 10.33
CA LEU A 101 4.46 10.81 9.25
C LEU A 101 4.71 12.08 8.43
N LYS A 102 5.13 13.16 9.10
CA LYS A 102 5.52 14.40 8.42
C LYS A 102 6.76 14.22 7.54
N GLU A 103 7.73 13.40 7.96
CA GLU A 103 8.86 13.04 7.11
C GLU A 103 8.41 12.23 5.89
N PHE A 104 7.45 11.32 6.05
CA PHE A 104 6.87 10.58 4.92
C PHE A 104 6.15 11.49 3.94
N GLU A 105 5.33 12.43 4.44
CA GLU A 105 4.64 13.42 3.64
C GLU A 105 5.62 14.24 2.79
N GLN A 106 6.70 14.75 3.38
CA GLN A 106 7.73 15.50 2.66
C GLN A 106 8.37 14.68 1.53
N VAL A 107 8.67 13.41 1.77
CA VAL A 107 9.24 12.52 0.75
C VAL A 107 8.25 12.29 -0.40
N LEU A 108 6.99 12.01 -0.08
CA LEU A 108 5.95 11.77 -1.09
C LEU A 108 5.61 13.03 -1.89
N ALA A 109 5.53 14.19 -1.23
CA ALA A 109 5.29 15.48 -1.86
C ALA A 109 6.40 15.84 -2.85
N ALA A 110 7.66 15.62 -2.47
CA ALA A 110 8.80 15.86 -3.35
C ALA A 110 8.80 14.95 -4.60
N LYS A 111 8.26 13.72 -4.49
CA LYS A 111 8.19 12.78 -5.62
C LYS A 111 7.01 13.04 -6.55
N HIS A 112 5.83 13.27 -5.99
CA HIS A 112 4.58 13.24 -6.74
C HIS A 112 3.92 14.62 -6.90
N GLY A 113 4.54 15.68 -6.35
CA GLY A 113 4.03 17.05 -6.45
C GLY A 113 2.70 17.26 -5.72
N VAL A 114 2.41 16.43 -4.72
CA VAL A 114 1.18 16.50 -3.91
C VAL A 114 1.54 17.10 -2.55
N GLY A 115 1.19 18.37 -2.37
CA GLY A 115 1.31 19.14 -1.14
C GLY A 115 0.25 20.23 -1.13
#